data_AF-A0A2D5T2E0-F1
#
_entry.id   AF-A0A2D5T2E0-F1
#
_cell.length_a   1.000
_cell.length_b   1.000
_cell.length_c   1.000
_cell.angle_alpha   90.00
_cell.angle_beta   90.00
_cell.angle_gamma   90.00
#
_symmetry.space_group_name_H-M   'P 1'
#
loop_
_entity.id
_entity.type
_entity.pdbx_description
1 polymer ?
#
loop_
_entity_poly.entity_id
_entity_poly.type
_entity_poly.pdbx_seq_one_letter_code
_entity_poly.pdbx_strand_id
1 'polypeptide(L)'
;MYTLRPYQQEAVQNTISHFQKTNDPAVIVLPTGAGKSLVIAELARLAKKKILVLAHVKELVEQNSEKYKSFGLQASIFSAGLKQKSLIHQVTFASVQSLSRNIDQLN
;
A
#
# COMPACT_ATOMS: atom_id res chain seq x y z
N MET A 1 3.11 -7.24 -17.49
CA MET A 1 3.49 -5.98 -16.79
C MET A 1 2.37 -4.98 -17.04
N TYR A 2 1.76 -4.43 -16.00
CA TYR A 2 0.64 -3.49 -16.17
C TYR A 2 1.15 -2.10 -16.53
N THR A 3 0.63 -1.52 -17.61
CA THR A 3 0.91 -0.13 -17.98
C THR A 3 -0.10 0.77 -17.29
N LEU A 4 0.38 1.69 -16.44
CA LEU A 4 -0.47 2.70 -15.80
C LEU A 4 -1.03 3.69 -16.83
N ARG A 5 -2.27 4.12 -16.64
CA ARG A 5 -2.89 5.20 -17.42
C ARG A 5 -2.22 6.54 -17.11
N PRO A 6 -2.30 7.55 -18.00
CA PRO A 6 -1.63 8.85 -17.80
C PRO A 6 -1.90 9.47 -16.42
N TYR A 7 -3.16 9.54 -15.98
CA TYR A 7 -3.51 10.10 -14.67
C TYR A 7 -2.99 9.28 -13.48
N GLN A 8 -2.76 7.98 -13.64
CA GLN A 8 -2.19 7.12 -12.60
C GLN A 8 -0.68 7.34 -12.51
N GLN A 9 0.00 7.45 -13.66
CA GLN A 9 1.41 7.79 -13.73
C GLN A 9 1.67 9.17 -13.12
N GLU A 10 0.83 10.15 -13.46
CA GLU A 10 0.89 11.50 -12.89
C GLU A 10 0.72 11.48 -11.37
N ALA A 11 -0.26 10.73 -10.84
CA ALA A 11 -0.44 10.57 -9.39
C ALA A 11 0.82 9.99 -8.71
N VAL A 12 1.44 8.96 -9.30
CA VAL A 12 2.69 8.38 -8.80
C VAL A 12 3.83 9.40 -8.82
N GLN A 13 4.02 10.08 -9.96
CA GLN A 13 5.12 11.03 -10.15
C GLN A 13 5.00 12.25 -9.22
N ASN A 14 3.79 12.79 -9.06
CA ASN A 14 3.53 13.92 -8.16
C ASN A 14 3.81 13.53 -6.69
N THR A 15 3.45 12.30 -6.30
CA THR A 15 3.73 11.78 -4.96
C THR A 15 5.24 11.68 -4.70
N ILE A 16 5.98 11.13 -5.67
CA ILE A 16 7.45 11.03 -5.56
C ILE A 16 8.08 12.41 -5.50
N SER A 17 7.65 13.35 -6.36
CA SER A 17 8.19 14.71 -6.37
C SER A 17 7.93 15.46 -5.06
N HIS A 18 6.75 15.26 -4.45
CA HIS A 18 6.43 15.81 -3.14
C HIS A 18 7.39 15.29 -2.06
N PHE A 19 7.52 13.96 -1.95
CA PHE A 19 8.36 13.35 -0.91
C PHE A 19 9.87 13.46 -1.15
N GLN A 20 10.30 13.87 -2.35
CA GLN A 20 11.68 14.29 -2.62
C GLN A 20 11.99 15.67 -2.04
N LYS A 21 10.97 16.52 -1.85
CA LYS A 21 11.14 17.91 -1.39
C LYS A 21 10.81 18.09 0.09
N THR A 22 9.87 17.32 0.61
CA THR A 22 9.40 17.44 2.00
C THR A 22 8.95 16.08 2.56
N ASN A 23 8.90 15.97 3.89
CA ASN A 23 8.29 14.82 4.59
C ASN A 23 6.84 15.09 5.00
N ASP A 24 6.26 16.22 4.60
CA ASP A 24 4.89 16.59 4.98
C ASP A 24 3.87 15.57 4.42
N PRO A 25 2.83 15.22 5.18
CA PRO A 25 1.76 14.36 4.69
C PRO A 25 1.08 14.94 3.44
N ALA A 26 0.71 14.06 2.51
CA ALA A 26 0.01 14.42 1.27
C ALA A 26 -1.23 13.56 1.07
N VAL A 27 -2.20 14.08 0.32
CA VAL A 27 -3.44 13.37 -0.04
C VAL A 27 -3.59 13.27 -1.55
N ILE A 28 -3.87 12.07 -2.05
CA ILE A 28 -4.21 11.82 -3.45
C ILE A 28 -5.69 11.49 -3.53
N VAL A 29 -6.44 12.26 -4.33
CA VAL A 29 -7.86 12.02 -4.58
C VAL A 29 -8.03 11.41 -5.96
N LEU A 30 -8.51 10.16 -6.00
CA LEU A 30 -8.92 9.48 -7.22
C LEU A 30 -10.36 8.99 -7.04
N PRO A 31 -11.23 9.06 -8.06
CA PRO A 31 -12.61 8.58 -7.95
C PRO A 31 -12.68 7.05 -7.81
N THR A 32 -13.85 6.53 -7.43
CA THR A 32 -14.10 5.08 -7.42
C THR A 32 -13.92 4.51 -8.83
N GLY A 33 -13.36 3.30 -8.95
CA GLY A 33 -13.07 2.68 -10.25
C GLY A 33 -11.84 3.24 -10.97
N ALA A 34 -11.19 4.31 -10.47
CA ALA A 34 -9.99 4.89 -11.10
C ALA A 34 -8.74 3.99 -11.02
N GLY A 35 -8.78 2.90 -10.25
CA GLY A 35 -7.64 2.00 -10.05
C GLY A 35 -6.69 2.45 -8.94
N LYS A 36 -7.21 2.93 -7.80
CA LYS A 36 -6.40 3.35 -6.64
C LYS A 36 -5.35 2.31 -6.21
N SER A 37 -5.73 1.03 -6.21
CA SER A 37 -4.81 -0.07 -5.86
C SER A 37 -3.61 -0.19 -6.83
N LEU A 38 -3.74 0.27 -8.09
CA LEU A 38 -2.63 0.30 -9.04
C LEU A 38 -1.59 1.37 -8.67
N VAL A 39 -2.07 2.54 -8.24
CA VAL A 39 -1.21 3.63 -7.77
C VAL A 39 -0.48 3.23 -6.49
N ILE A 40 -1.19 2.61 -5.54
CA ILE A 40 -0.58 2.07 -4.31
C ILE A 40 0.48 1.03 -4.66
N ALA A 41 0.18 0.10 -5.56
CA ALA A 41 1.12 -0.94 -5.95
C ALA A 41 2.38 -0.38 -6.59
N GLU A 42 2.26 0.60 -7.48
CA GLU A 42 3.41 1.21 -8.12
C GLU A 42 4.25 2.02 -7.13
N LEU A 43 3.63 2.81 -6.25
CA LEU A 43 4.35 3.52 -5.19
C LEU A 43 5.10 2.56 -4.27
N ALA A 44 4.45 1.46 -3.88
CA ALA A 44 5.06 0.44 -3.03
C ALA A 44 6.21 -0.29 -3.74
N ARG A 45 6.10 -0.53 -5.05
CA ARG A 45 7.16 -1.12 -5.88
C ARG A 45 8.39 -0.22 -6.03
N LEU A 46 8.16 1.10 -6.14
CA LEU A 46 9.23 2.09 -6.29
C LEU A 46 9.90 2.47 -4.95
N ALA A 47 9.25 2.15 -3.83
CA ALA A 47 9.77 2.47 -2.51
C ALA A 47 11.02 1.66 -2.17
N LYS A 48 12.00 2.34 -1.55
CA LYS A 48 13.22 1.71 -1.02
C LYS A 48 13.12 1.33 0.46
N LYS A 49 12.12 1.85 1.16
CA LYS A 49 11.89 1.62 2.60
C LYS A 49 10.77 0.60 2.80
N LYS A 50 10.59 0.11 4.04
CA LYS A 50 9.40 -0.65 4.41
C LYS A 50 8.15 0.21 4.17
N ILE A 51 7.16 -0.34 3.50
CA ILE A 51 5.88 0.32 3.21
C ILE A 51 4.76 -0.41 3.94
N LEU A 52 3.91 0.40 4.57
CA LEU A 52 2.73 -0.06 5.27
C LEU A 52 1.50 0.51 4.59
N VAL A 53 0.62 -0.37 4.11
CA VAL A 53 -0.67 -0.02 3.52
C VAL A 53 -1.77 -0.34 4.52
N LEU A 54 -2.42 0.69 5.05
CA LEU A 54 -3.45 0.55 6.07
C LEU A 54 -4.86 0.59 5.47
N ALA A 55 -5.74 -0.29 5.94
CA ALA A 55 -7.18 -0.22 5.69
C ALA A 55 -7.97 -0.56 6.96
N HIS A 56 -9.22 -0.09 7.05
CA HIS A 56 -10.06 -0.35 8.23
C HIS A 56 -10.71 -1.75 8.21
N VAL A 57 -11.07 -2.25 7.03
CA VAL A 57 -11.86 -3.48 6.88
C VAL A 57 -11.01 -4.59 6.26
N LYS A 58 -11.20 -5.83 6.72
CA LYS A 58 -10.35 -6.98 6.32
C LYS A 58 -10.44 -7.28 4.82
N GLU A 59 -11.61 -7.08 4.22
CA GLU A 59 -11.89 -7.30 2.81
C GLU A 59 -11.04 -6.36 1.94
N LEU A 60 -10.88 -5.10 2.37
CA LEU A 60 -10.02 -4.13 1.68
C LEU A 60 -8.53 -4.47 1.83
N VAL A 61 -8.12 -5.01 2.98
CA VAL A 61 -6.75 -5.50 3.17
C VAL A 61 -6.46 -6.64 2.20
N GLU A 62 -7.37 -7.62 2.15
CA GLU A 62 -7.27 -8.79 1.28
C GLU A 62 -7.22 -8.36 -0.19
N GLN A 63 -8.23 -7.63 -0.68
CA GLN A 63 -8.33 -7.17 -2.06
C GLN A 63 -7.10 -6.37 -2.51
N ASN A 64 -6.60 -5.45 -1.69
CA ASN A 64 -5.41 -4.67 -2.03
C ASN A 64 -4.16 -5.55 -2.08
N SER A 65 -4.02 -6.49 -1.14
CA SER A 65 -2.89 -7.42 -1.11
C SER A 65 -2.88 -8.38 -2.30
N GLU A 66 -4.04 -8.92 -2.68
CA GLU A 66 -4.19 -9.79 -3.86
C GLU A 66 -3.90 -9.01 -5.13
N LYS A 67 -4.44 -7.78 -5.22
CA LYS A 67 -4.15 -6.93 -6.36
C LYS A 67 -2.66 -6.68 -6.47
N TYR A 68 -1.97 -6.32 -5.39
CA TYR A 68 -0.52 -6.14 -5.37
C TYR A 68 0.26 -7.41 -5.77
N LYS A 69 -0.12 -8.57 -5.23
CA LYS A 69 0.50 -9.86 -5.58
C LYS A 69 0.30 -10.25 -7.04
N SER A 70 -0.81 -9.84 -7.66
CA SER A 70 -1.05 -10.08 -9.10
C SER A 70 -0.05 -9.39 -10.03
N PHE A 71 0.77 -8.45 -9.52
CA PHE A 71 1.89 -7.83 -10.25
C PHE A 71 3.17 -8.68 -10.21
N GLY A 72 3.14 -9.88 -9.60
CA GLY A 72 4.33 -10.70 -9.35
C GLY A 72 5.16 -10.21 -8.15
N LEU A 73 4.57 -9.37 -7.29
CA LEU A 73 5.22 -8.80 -6.13
C LEU A 73 4.87 -9.59 -4.87
N GLN A 74 5.77 -9.62 -3.89
CA GLN A 74 5.52 -10.27 -2.61
C GLN A 74 5.13 -9.24 -1.55
N ALA A 75 4.12 -9.56 -0.75
CA ALA A 75 3.66 -8.71 0.34
C ALA A 75 3.18 -9.52 1.54
N SER A 76 3.44 -8.95 2.71
CA SER A 76 2.95 -9.43 3.99
C SER A 76 1.54 -8.93 4.25
N ILE A 77 0.78 -9.71 5.03
CA ILE A 77 -0.54 -9.32 5.52
C ILE A 77 -0.50 -9.33 7.04
N PHE A 78 -0.94 -8.24 7.65
CA PHE A 78 -1.07 -8.08 9.09
C PHE A 78 -2.52 -7.72 9.46
N SER A 79 -3.36 -8.76 9.56
CA SER A 79 -4.77 -8.63 9.88
C SER A 79 -5.26 -9.85 10.67
N ALA A 80 -5.69 -9.61 11.91
CA ALA A 80 -6.33 -10.63 12.73
C ALA A 80 -7.60 -11.19 12.06
N GLY A 81 -8.34 -10.33 11.35
CA GLY A 81 -9.54 -10.73 10.60
C GLY A 81 -9.26 -11.69 9.43
N LEU A 82 -8.01 -11.70 8.92
CA LEU A 82 -7.54 -12.64 7.90
C LEU A 82 -6.69 -13.77 8.49
N LYS A 83 -6.57 -13.85 9.82
CA LYS A 83 -5.71 -14.82 10.54
C LYS A 83 -4.24 -14.79 10.08
N GLN A 84 -3.75 -13.65 9.60
CA GLN A 84 -2.37 -13.47 9.15
C GLN A 84 -1.69 -12.34 9.93
N LYS A 85 -0.47 -12.60 10.42
CA LYS A 85 0.37 -11.63 11.14
C LYS A 85 1.81 -11.74 10.65
N SER A 86 2.03 -11.37 9.39
CA SER A 86 3.34 -11.39 8.77
C SER A 86 3.87 -9.96 8.60
N LEU A 87 5.17 -9.78 8.78
CA LEU A 87 5.91 -8.52 8.55
C LEU A 87 7.23 -8.77 7.78
N ILE A 88 7.36 -9.93 7.14
CA ILE A 88 8.62 -10.39 6.52
C ILE A 88 8.96 -9.64 5.23
N HIS A 89 7.96 -9.17 4.48
CA HIS A 89 8.17 -8.51 3.20
C HIS A 89 8.28 -7.00 3.35
N GLN A 90 8.92 -6.35 2.38
CA GLN A 90 9.08 -4.89 2.33
C GLN A 90 7.72 -4.16 2.39
N VAL A 91 6.69 -4.74 1.76
CA VAL A 91 5.34 -4.17 1.72
C VAL A 91 4.43 -5.01 2.61
N THR A 92 3.73 -4.36 3.53
CA THR A 92 2.74 -4.98 4.42
C THR A 92 1.38 -4.32 4.24
N PHE A 93 0.36 -5.12 3.95
CA PHE A 93 -1.05 -4.70 3.99
C PHE A 93 -1.61 -5.04 5.37
N ALA A 94 -2.11 -4.04 6.09
CA ALA A 94 -2.50 -4.21 7.49
C ALA A 94 -3.87 -3.59 7.79
N SER A 95 -4.58 -4.20 8.74
CA SER A 95 -5.76 -3.55 9.32
C SER A 95 -5.34 -2.60 10.44
N VAL A 96 -5.93 -1.40 10.49
CA VAL A 96 -5.61 -0.37 11.51
C VAL A 96 -5.74 -0.94 12.94
N GLN A 97 -6.81 -1.68 13.22
CA GLN A 97 -7.06 -2.25 14.54
C GLN A 97 -6.06 -3.35 14.93
N SER A 98 -5.63 -4.18 13.98
CA SER A 98 -4.64 -5.21 14.28
C SER A 98 -3.27 -4.58 14.54
N LEU A 99 -2.88 -3.62 13.70
CA LEU A 99 -1.57 -3.00 13.78
C LEU A 99 -1.40 -2.13 15.03
N SER A 100 -2.38 -1.28 15.33
CA SER A 100 -2.34 -0.37 16.49
C SER A 100 -2.14 -1.09 17.84
N ARG A 101 -2.54 -2.37 17.93
CA ARG A 101 -2.36 -3.22 19.12
C ARG A 101 -1.04 -4.00 19.12
N ASN A 102 -0.24 -3.92 18.06
CA ASN A 102 1.00 -4.69 17.88
C ASN A 102 2.14 -3.80 17.33
N ILE A 103 2.13 -2.50 17.64
CA ILE A 103 3.12 -1.53 17.12
C ILE A 103 4.55 -1.95 17.46
N ASP A 104 4.76 -2.56 18.62
CA ASP A 104 6.09 -3.02 19.07
C ASP A 104 6.72 -4.05 18.13
N GLN A 105 5.92 -4.74 17.29
CA GLN A 105 6.41 -5.71 16.31
C GLN A 105 6.93 -5.05 15.02
N LEU A 106 6.78 -3.73 14.85
CA LEU A 106 7.23 -3.00 13.66
C LEU A 106 8.69 -2.53 13.72
N ASN A 107 9.32 -2.64 14.89
CA ASN A 107 10.70 -2.21 15.15
C ASN A 107 11.72 -3.21 14.61
#